data_AF-A0A2A2FF67-F1
#
_entry.id   AF-A0A2A2FF67-F1
#
_cell.length_a   1.000
_cell.length_b   1.000
_cell.length_c   1.000
_cell.angle_alpha   90.00
_cell.angle_beta   90.00
_cell.angle_gamma   90.00
#
_symmetry.space_group_name_H-M   'P 1'
#
loop_
_entity.id
_entity.type
_entity.pdbx_description
1 polymer ?
#
loop_
_entity_poly.entity_id
_entity_poly.type
_entity_poly.pdbx_seq_one_letter_code
_entity_poly.pdbx_strand_id
1 'polypeptide(L)'
;MKALLLLVAGIGGLVQTLVPRRVVRLWTKALYRNAGEAEPREWVHVAARAEGAVLVLAALVGLYGVATAEDDEGAAGDAVEDTDALGE
;
A
#
# COMPACT_ATOMS: atom_id res chain seq x y z
N MET A 1 -11.70 -7.18 2.65
CA MET A 1 -11.52 -5.72 2.41
C MET A 1 -10.07 -5.25 2.56
N LYS A 2 -9.32 -5.75 3.56
CA LYS A 2 -7.94 -5.28 3.87
C LYS A 2 -6.98 -5.36 2.68
N ALA A 3 -6.97 -6.47 1.94
CA ALA A 3 -6.17 -6.63 0.72
C ALA A 3 -6.47 -5.59 -0.36
N LEU A 4 -7.75 -5.26 -0.58
CA LEU A 4 -8.15 -4.25 -1.56
C LEU A 4 -7.63 -2.85 -1.18
N LEU A 5 -7.71 -2.49 0.11
CA LEU A 5 -7.18 -1.22 0.61
C LEU A 5 -5.65 -1.15 0.43
N LEU A 6 -4.95 -2.25 0.72
CA LEU A 6 -3.50 -2.35 0.52
C LEU A 6 -3.13 -2.24 -0.96
N LEU A 7 -3.89 -2.89 -1.85
CA LEU A 7 -3.69 -2.79 -3.30
C LEU A 7 -3.88 -1.35 -3.80
N VAL A 8 -4.96 -0.69 -3.40
CA VAL A 8 -5.23 0.71 -3.78
C VAL A 8 -4.11 1.62 -3.25
N ALA A 9 -3.69 1.44 -2.01
CA ALA A 9 -2.58 2.20 -1.43
C ALA A 9 -1.26 1.95 -2.16
N GLY A 10 -0.95 0.70 -2.50
CA GLY A 10 0.26 0.33 -3.24
C GLY A 10 0.29 0.92 -4.65
N ILE A 11 -0.81 0.83 -5.39
CA ILE A 11 -0.93 1.44 -6.73
C ILE A 11 -0.81 2.97 -6.64
N GLY A 12 -1.51 3.59 -5.68
CA GLY A 12 -1.44 5.04 -5.45
C GLY A 12 -0.02 5.50 -5.11
N GLY A 13 0.65 4.80 -4.20
CA GLY A 13 2.04 5.04 -3.84
C GLY A 13 2.98 4.89 -5.03
N LEU A 14 2.81 3.85 -5.84
CA LEU A 14 3.65 3.60 -7.02
C LEU A 14 3.51 4.73 -8.04
N VAL A 15 2.29 5.17 -8.33
CA VAL A 15 2.03 6.32 -9.21
C VAL A 15 2.72 7.57 -8.65
N GLN A 16 2.60 7.84 -7.34
CA GLN A 16 3.24 8.99 -6.71
C GLN A 16 4.77 8.93 -6.80
N THR A 17 5.39 7.76 -6.63
CA THR A 17 6.83 7.57 -6.77
C THR A 17 7.31 7.81 -8.19
N LEU A 18 6.58 7.34 -9.20
CA LEU A 18 7.00 7.40 -10.60
C LEU A 18 6.79 8.78 -11.21
N VAL A 19 5.68 9.45 -10.90
CA VAL A 19 5.32 10.76 -11.47
C VAL A 19 5.05 11.83 -10.39
N PRO A 20 6.02 12.11 -9.50
CA PRO A 20 5.83 13.01 -8.36
C PRO A 20 5.47 14.44 -8.81
N ARG A 21 6.02 14.90 -9.94
CA ARG A 21 5.72 16.24 -10.49
C ARG A 21 4.26 16.41 -10.91
N ARG A 22 3.63 15.34 -11.41
CA ARG A 22 2.23 15.36 -11.86
C ARG A 22 1.30 15.31 -10.65
N VAL A 23 1.61 14.45 -9.68
CA VAL A 23 0.84 14.34 -8.44
C VAL A 23 0.87 15.65 -7.66
N VAL A 24 2.05 16.21 -7.40
CA VAL A 24 2.18 17.51 -6.69
C VAL A 24 1.37 18.59 -7.41
N ARG A 25 1.50 18.72 -8.74
CA ARG A 25 0.75 19.73 -9.51
C ARG A 25 -0.77 19.55 -9.42
N LEU A 26 -1.26 18.31 -9.47
CA LEU A 26 -2.69 18.02 -9.38
C LEU A 26 -3.24 18.44 -8.02
N TRP A 27 -2.54 18.06 -6.95
CA TRP A 27 -2.91 18.44 -5.58
C TRP A 27 -2.79 19.94 -5.34
N THR A 28 -1.75 20.60 -5.85
CA THR A 28 -1.62 22.06 -5.78
C THR A 28 -2.80 22.72 -6.49
N LYS A 29 -3.20 22.26 -7.68
CA LYS A 29 -4.37 22.80 -8.39
C LYS A 29 -5.69 22.57 -7.67
N ALA A 30 -5.82 21.43 -6.99
CA ALA A 30 -7.04 21.09 -6.24
C ALA A 30 -7.16 21.89 -4.92
N LEU A 31 -6.04 22.10 -4.22
CA LEU A 31 -6.03 22.68 -2.87
C LEU A 31 -5.82 24.21 -2.87
N TYR A 32 -5.13 24.76 -3.86
CA TYR A 32 -4.81 26.19 -3.91
C TYR A 32 -5.68 26.92 -4.92
N ARG A 33 -6.34 27.99 -4.45
CA ARG A 33 -7.13 28.90 -5.30
C ARG A 33 -6.27 29.60 -6.37
N ASN A 34 -5.02 29.94 -6.03
CA ASN A 34 -4.04 30.58 -6.92
C ASN A 34 -2.90 29.63 -7.29
N ALA A 35 -3.21 28.39 -7.69
CA ALA A 35 -2.20 27.36 -7.99
C ALA A 35 -1.17 27.75 -9.07
N GLY A 36 -1.46 28.73 -9.93
CA GLY A 36 -0.53 29.24 -10.93
C GLY A 36 0.63 30.06 -10.35
N GLU A 37 0.48 30.58 -9.13
CA GLU A 37 1.50 31.34 -8.40
C GLU A 37 2.30 30.45 -7.44
N ALA A 38 1.87 29.20 -7.24
CA ALA A 38 2.49 28.27 -6.32
C ALA A 38 3.64 27.53 -7.02
N GLU A 39 4.88 27.91 -6.70
CA GLU A 39 6.09 27.21 -7.15
C GLU A 39 6.57 26.21 -6.09
N PRO A 40 6.47 24.88 -6.35
CA PRO A 40 6.98 23.89 -5.43
C PRO A 40 8.51 23.94 -5.38
N ARG A 41 9.08 23.95 -4.17
CA ARG A 41 10.53 23.79 -3.99
C ARG A 41 10.97 22.43 -4.53
N GLU A 42 12.19 22.33 -5.08
CA GLU A 42 12.65 21.09 -5.73
C GLU A 42 12.60 19.85 -4.81
N TRP A 43 12.90 20.02 -3.51
CA TRP A 43 12.85 18.94 -2.53
C TRP A 43 11.44 18.36 -2.33
N VAL A 44 10.38 19.09 -2.67
CA VAL A 44 8.98 18.62 -2.55
C VAL A 44 8.75 17.42 -3.45
N HIS A 45 9.37 17.38 -4.63
CA HIS A 45 9.26 16.22 -5.52
C HIS A 45 10.02 15.01 -4.98
N VAL A 46 11.14 15.22 -4.29
CA VAL A 46 11.90 14.16 -3.62
C VAL A 46 11.10 13.61 -2.44
N ALA A 47 10.51 14.49 -1.62
CA ALA A 47 9.65 14.10 -0.50
C ALA A 47 8.42 13.32 -0.98
N ALA A 48 7.71 13.80 -2.01
CA ALA A 48 6.57 13.10 -2.58
C ALA A 48 6.96 11.72 -3.14
N ARG A 49 8.15 11.60 -3.75
CA ARG A 49 8.66 10.32 -4.22
C ARG A 49 8.93 9.35 -3.07
N ALA A 50 9.51 9.85 -1.98
CA ALA A 50 9.78 9.06 -0.77
C ALA A 50 8.49 8.61 -0.09
N GLU A 51 7.50 9.49 0.03
CA GLU A 51 6.16 9.16 0.55
C GLU A 51 5.51 8.03 -0.25
N GLY A 52 5.48 8.17 -1.59
CA GLY A 52 4.96 7.10 -2.46
C GLY A 52 5.71 5.78 -2.28
N ALA A 53 7.03 5.82 -2.09
CA ALA A 53 7.84 4.62 -1.90
C ALA A 53 7.51 3.94 -0.56
N VAL A 54 7.32 4.72 0.50
CA VAL A 54 6.88 4.20 1.80
C VAL A 54 5.51 3.54 1.70
N LEU A 55 4.56 4.15 0.97
CA LEU A 55 3.23 3.57 0.75
C LEU A 55 3.30 2.24 -0.03
N VAL A 56 4.13 2.16 -1.07
CA VAL A 56 4.37 0.91 -1.81
C VAL A 56 4.93 -0.18 -0.89
N LEU A 57 5.98 0.14 -0.13
CA LEU A 57 6.62 -0.83 0.76
C LEU A 57 5.66 -1.31 1.85
N ALA A 58 4.92 -0.40 2.48
CA ALA A 58 3.91 -0.76 3.48
C ALA A 58 2.80 -1.63 2.89
N ALA A 59 2.34 -1.33 1.66
CA ALA A 59 1.34 -2.12 0.96
C ALA A 59 1.86 -3.53 0.63
N LEU A 60 3.10 -3.67 0.15
CA LEU A 60 3.71 -4.96 -0.16
C LEU A 60 3.87 -5.83 1.09
N VAL A 61 4.41 -5.27 2.18
CA VAL A 61 4.54 -5.98 3.46
C VAL A 61 3.17 -6.39 4.00
N GLY A 62 2.19 -5.50 3.94
CA GLY A 62 0.82 -5.80 4.36
C GLY A 62 0.16 -6.88 3.51
N LEU A 63 0.34 -6.85 2.19
CA LEU A 63 -0.26 -7.81 1.28
C LEU A 63 0.39 -9.20 1.44
N TYR A 64 1.72 -9.23 1.63
CA TYR A 64 2.44 -10.46 1.98
C TYR A 64 1.88 -11.09 3.26
N GLY A 65 1.72 -10.30 4.33
CA GLY A 65 1.16 -10.81 5.59
C GLY A 65 -0.29 -11.28 5.47
N VAL A 66 -1.10 -10.69 4.59
CA VAL A 66 -2.46 -11.19 4.31
C VAL A 66 -2.40 -12.53 3.58
N ALA A 67 -1.54 -12.67 2.58
CA ALA A 67 -1.41 -13.90 1.80
C ALA A 67 -0.92 -15.08 2.66
N THR A 68 0.05 -14.87 3.54
CA THR A 68 0.61 -15.95 4.37
C THR A 68 -0.29 -16.34 5.55
N ALA A 69 -1.19 -15.45 5.99
CA ALA A 69 -2.10 -15.75 7.10
C ALA A 69 -3.17 -16.80 6.72
N GLU A 70 -3.55 -16.87 5.44
CA GLU A 70 -4.49 -17.88 4.93
C GLU A 70 -3.87 -19.29 4.93
N ASP A 71 -2.54 -19.39 4.78
CA ASP A 71 -1.81 -20.66 4.80
C ASP A 71 -1.69 -21.25 6.22
N ASP A 72 -1.54 -20.41 7.25
CA ASP A 72 -1.39 -20.85 8.65
C ASP A 72 -2.71 -21.38 9.25
N GLU A 73 -3.87 -20.82 8.89
CA GLU A 73 -5.17 -21.30 9.39
C GLU A 73 -5.55 -22.67 8.81
N GLY A 74 -5.15 -22.97 7.57
CA GLY A 74 -5.36 -24.28 6.93
C GLY A 74 -4.55 -25.40 7.58
N ALA A 75 -3.30 -25.14 7.96
CA ALA A 75 -2.44 -26.14 8.60
C ALA A 75 -2.88 -26.50 10.03
N ALA A 76 -3.47 -25.55 10.76
CA ALA A 76 -4.01 -25.81 12.11
C ALA A 76 -5.32 -26.60 12.09
N GLY A 77 -6.15 -26.45 11.05
CA GLY A 77 -7.38 -27.23 10.89
C GLY A 77 -7.13 -28.71 10.55
N ASP A 78 -6.18 -28.96 9.64
CA ASP A 78 -5.81 -30.31 9.20
C ASP A 78 -5.17 -31.13 10.34
N ALA A 79 -4.40 -30.48 11.21
CA ALA A 79 -3.79 -31.12 12.38
C ALA A 79 -4.80 -31.52 13.48
N VAL A 80 -5.97 -30.87 13.54
CA VAL A 80 -7.02 -31.22 14.51
C VAL A 80 -7.87 -32.38 13.99
N GLU A 81 -8.16 -32.42 12.69
CA GLU A 81 -8.92 -33.50 12.05
C GLU A 81 -8.19 -34.85 12.10
N ASP A 82 -6.85 -34.84 11.96
CA ASP A 82 -6.01 -36.05 12.02
C ASP A 82 -5.88 -36.61 13.45
N THR A 83 -6.10 -35.79 14.49
CA THR A 83 -6.07 -36.24 15.90
C THR A 83 -7.38 -36.88 16.38
N ASP A 84 -8.53 -36.49 15.81
CA ASP A 84 -9.83 -37.12 16.11
C ASP A 84 -10.00 -38.44 15.35
N ALA A 85 -9.34 -38.63 14.20
CA ALA A 85 -9.40 -39.86 13.41
C ALA A 85 -8.62 -41.05 14.00
N LEU A 86 -7.73 -40.81 14.97
CA LEU A 86 -6.91 -41.83 15.64
C LEU A 86 -7.42 -42.20 17.04
N GLY A 87 -8.58 -41.67 17.43
CA GLY A 87 -9.18 -41.80 18.76
C GLY A 87 -10.46 -42.65 18.80
N GLU A 88 -10.50 -43.82 18.16
CA GLU A 88 -11.50 -44.89 18.42
C GLU A 88 -10.83 -46.26 18.55
#